data_AF-A0A5C5S7I2-F1
#
_entry.id   AF-A0A5C5S7I2-F1
#
_cell.length_a   1.000
_cell.length_b   1.000
_cell.length_c   1.000
_cell.angle_alpha   90.00
_cell.angle_beta   90.00
_cell.angle_gamma   90.00
#
_symmetry.space_group_name_H-M   'P 1'
#
loop_
_entity.id
_entity.type
_entity.pdbx_description
1 polymer ?
#
loop_
_entity_poly.entity_id
_entity_poly.type
_entity_poly.pdbx_seq_one_letter_code
_entity_poly.pdbx_strand_id
1 'polypeptide(L)'
;MTQAERRSALAHELVHDERQVYPRDVVLAAKEERTVETIAARRLIDLERLVEVLRWTRHATEAAEELWVDVPMLLALIRSLTEDERLWINMRVEEGPC
;
A
#
# COMPACT_ATOMS: atom_id res chain seq x y z
N MET A 1 8.79 7.24 15.36
CA MET A 1 7.50 6.62 15.02
C MET A 1 6.39 7.67 15.02
N THR A 2 5.98 8.10 13.84
CA THR A 2 4.86 9.03 13.57
C THR A 2 3.50 8.33 13.76
N GLN A 3 2.40 9.08 13.68
CA GLN A 3 1.07 8.48 13.75
C GLN A 3 0.74 7.62 12.51
N ALA A 4 1.21 8.01 11.33
CA ALA A 4 1.06 7.24 10.08
C ALA A 4 1.80 5.89 10.15
N GLU A 5 3.03 5.89 10.69
CA GLU A 5 3.80 4.65 10.93
C GLU A 5 3.08 3.73 11.92
N ARG A 6 2.51 4.28 13.01
CA ARG A 6 1.71 3.49 13.97
C ARG A 6 0.47 2.88 13.34
N ARG A 7 -0.25 3.64 12.50
CA ARG A 7 -1.44 3.16 11.78
C ARG A 7 -1.09 2.03 10.82
N SER A 8 0.01 2.19 10.08
CA SER A 8 0.50 1.18 9.14
C SER A 8 0.92 -0.11 9.85
N ALA A 9 1.71 0.01 10.91
CA ALA A 9 2.11 -1.12 11.75
C ALA A 9 0.89 -1.84 12.36
N LEU A 10 -0.07 -1.10 12.91
CA LEU A 10 -1.27 -1.71 13.50
C LEU A 10 -2.08 -2.48 12.46
N ALA A 11 -2.27 -1.94 11.27
CA ALA A 11 -2.99 -2.64 10.20
C ALA A 11 -2.26 -3.91 9.74
N HIS A 12 -0.92 -3.87 9.67
CA HIS A 12 -0.09 -5.02 9.35
C HIS A 12 -0.27 -6.14 10.40
N GLU A 13 -0.13 -5.81 11.68
CA GLU A 13 -0.28 -6.78 12.77
C GLU A 13 -1.71 -7.34 12.88
N LEU A 14 -2.74 -6.52 12.64
CA LEU A 14 -4.12 -7.00 12.59
C LEU A 14 -4.33 -8.03 11.47
N VAL A 15 -3.71 -7.83 10.31
CA VAL A 15 -3.80 -8.80 9.22
C VAL A 15 -3.05 -10.09 9.55
N HIS A 16 -1.90 -10.03 10.23
CA HIS A 16 -1.23 -11.22 10.77
C HIS A 16 -2.14 -12.00 11.72
N ASP A 17 -2.77 -11.30 12.67
CA ASP A 17 -3.69 -11.90 13.65
C ASP A 17 -4.93 -12.51 12.98
N GLU A 18 -5.49 -11.88 11.96
CA GLU A 18 -6.65 -12.43 11.24
C GLU A 18 -6.29 -13.65 10.38
N ARG A 19 -5.08 -13.69 9.81
CA ARG A 19 -4.67 -14.75 8.90
C ARG A 19 -4.18 -16.00 9.63
N GLN A 20 -3.52 -15.84 10.77
CA GLN A 20 -2.98 -16.96 11.57
C GLN A 20 -2.10 -17.94 10.75
N VAL A 21 -1.34 -17.44 9.78
CA VAL A 21 -0.44 -18.24 8.94
C VAL A 21 1.01 -17.98 9.36
N TYR A 22 1.68 -19.01 9.89
CA TYR A 22 3.05 -18.89 10.41
C TYR A 22 3.99 -19.97 9.83
N PRO A 23 4.44 -19.83 8.57
CA PRO A 23 5.30 -20.81 7.93
C PRO A 23 6.68 -20.86 8.58
N ARG A 24 7.25 -22.07 8.72
CA ARG A 24 8.64 -22.25 9.21
C ARG A 24 9.69 -22.10 8.11
N ASP A 25 9.30 -22.38 6.87
CA ASP A 25 10.18 -22.22 5.71
C ASP A 25 10.35 -20.73 5.39
N VAL A 26 11.60 -20.29 5.19
CA VAL A 26 11.93 -18.88 4.99
C VAL A 26 11.32 -18.28 3.72
N VAL A 27 11.17 -19.09 2.66
CA VAL A 27 10.57 -18.63 1.39
C VAL A 27 9.07 -18.48 1.55
N LEU A 28 8.43 -19.42 2.25
CA LEU A 28 7.01 -19.35 2.56
C LEU A 28 6.69 -18.20 3.53
N ALA A 29 7.52 -17.96 4.56
CA ALA A 29 7.38 -16.81 5.45
C ALA A 29 7.46 -15.49 4.67
N ALA A 30 8.45 -15.34 3.79
CA ALA A 30 8.55 -14.13 2.96
C ALA A 30 7.36 -13.94 2.00
N LYS A 31 6.75 -15.03 1.52
CA LYS A 31 5.50 -14.96 0.72
C LYS A 31 4.32 -14.52 1.57
N GLU A 32 4.25 -15.00 2.80
CA GLU A 32 3.22 -14.62 3.75
C GLU A 32 3.32 -13.13 4.11
N GLU A 33 4.51 -12.64 4.45
CA GLU A 33 4.75 -11.21 4.73
C GLU A 33 4.28 -10.32 3.57
N ARG A 34 4.62 -10.66 2.32
CA ARG A 34 4.14 -9.91 1.15
C ARG A 34 2.62 -9.93 1.01
N THR A 35 1.99 -11.04 1.38
CA THR A 35 0.53 -11.18 1.34
C THR A 35 -0.12 -10.31 2.41
N VAL A 36 0.43 -10.33 3.63
CA VAL A 36 -0.01 -9.49 4.76
C VAL A 36 0.14 -8.01 4.42
N GLU A 37 1.31 -7.59 3.94
CA GLU A 37 1.58 -6.22 3.48
C GLU A 37 0.59 -5.79 2.39
N THR A 38 0.31 -6.65 1.41
CA THR A 38 -0.64 -6.35 0.32
C THR A 38 -2.05 -6.14 0.85
N ILE A 39 -2.52 -7.01 1.74
CA ILE A 39 -3.86 -6.91 2.33
C ILE A 39 -3.96 -5.66 3.20
N ALA A 40 -2.96 -5.40 4.06
CA ALA A 40 -2.92 -4.21 4.89
C ALA A 40 -2.92 -2.92 4.04
N ALA A 41 -2.11 -2.88 2.98
CA ALA A 41 -2.03 -1.72 2.09
C ALA A 41 -3.36 -1.45 1.38
N ARG A 42 -4.02 -2.50 0.88
CA ARG A 42 -5.35 -2.40 0.23
C ARG A 42 -6.49 -2.03 1.18
N ARG A 43 -6.33 -2.24 2.50
CA ARG A 43 -7.27 -1.74 3.52
C ARG A 43 -7.05 -0.27 3.86
N LEU A 44 -5.80 0.20 3.78
CA LEU A 44 -5.42 1.54 4.19
C LEU A 44 -5.52 2.56 3.06
N ILE A 45 -5.25 2.15 1.82
CA ILE A 45 -5.07 3.03 0.68
C ILE A 45 -6.14 2.74 -0.37
N ASP A 46 -7.03 3.71 -0.54
CA ASP A 46 -8.03 3.76 -1.60
C ASP A 46 -7.38 4.16 -2.94
N LEU A 47 -7.78 3.54 -4.06
CA LEU A 47 -7.13 3.75 -5.37
C LEU A 47 -7.44 5.13 -5.95
N GLU A 48 -8.65 5.63 -5.76
CA GLU A 48 -9.07 6.97 -6.13
C GLU A 48 -8.26 8.00 -5.35
N ARG A 49 -8.07 7.78 -4.04
CA ARG A 49 -7.20 8.64 -3.24
C ARG A 49 -5.74 8.59 -3.69
N LEU A 50 -5.23 7.41 -4.05
CA LEU A 50 -3.89 7.27 -4.64
C LEU A 50 -3.76 8.10 -5.93
N VAL A 51 -4.77 8.07 -6.82
CA VAL A 51 -4.80 8.89 -8.04
C VAL A 51 -4.69 10.38 -7.71
N GLU A 52 -5.51 10.87 -6.77
CA GLU A 52 -5.49 12.27 -6.36
C GLU A 52 -4.10 12.72 -5.90
N VAL A 53 -3.42 11.88 -5.12
CA VAL A 53 -2.06 12.17 -4.63
C VAL A 53 -1.04 12.13 -5.77
N LEU A 54 -1.15 11.14 -6.65
CA LEU A 54 -0.24 10.98 -7.79
C LEU A 54 -0.37 12.08 -8.86
N ARG A 55 -1.46 12.87 -8.84
CA ARG A 55 -1.62 14.05 -9.70
C ARG A 55 -0.69 15.20 -9.32
N TRP A 56 -0.25 15.31 -8.07
CA TRP A 56 0.58 16.44 -7.62
C TRP A 56 1.98 16.04 -7.15
N THR A 57 2.21 14.80 -6.72
CA THR A 57 3.55 14.32 -6.36
C THR A 57 3.88 12.93 -6.89
N ARG A 58 5.15 12.74 -7.25
CA ARG A 58 5.75 11.43 -7.55
C ARG A 58 6.76 11.01 -6.47
N HIS A 59 6.96 11.83 -5.44
CA HIS A 59 7.86 11.51 -4.34
C HIS A 59 7.16 10.56 -3.36
N ALA A 60 7.70 9.36 -3.19
CA ALA A 60 7.07 8.32 -2.38
C ALA A 60 6.86 8.74 -0.91
N THR A 61 7.75 9.55 -0.35
CA THR A 61 7.64 10.06 1.02
C THR A 61 6.47 11.03 1.16
N GLU A 62 6.34 12.00 0.26
CA GLU A 62 5.22 12.95 0.24
C GLU A 62 3.90 12.23 0.00
N ALA A 63 3.88 11.27 -0.94
CA ALA A 63 2.70 10.48 -1.22
C ALA A 63 2.26 9.63 -0.02
N ALA A 64 3.21 8.99 0.67
CA ALA A 64 2.90 8.20 1.87
C ALA A 64 2.37 9.08 3.01
N GLU A 65 2.96 10.26 3.21
CA GLU A 65 2.50 11.23 4.20
C GLU A 65 1.07 11.69 3.92
N GLU A 66 0.76 12.07 2.68
CA GLU A 66 -0.58 12.49 2.27
C GLU A 66 -1.62 11.37 2.38
N LEU A 67 -1.19 10.13 2.12
CA LEU A 67 -2.02 8.92 2.27
C LEU A 67 -2.12 8.43 3.72
N TRP A 68 -1.43 9.08 4.68
CA TRP A 68 -1.40 8.69 6.09
C TRP A 68 -0.91 7.25 6.32
N VAL A 69 0.07 6.83 5.53
CA VAL A 69 0.76 5.53 5.62
C VAL A 69 2.27 5.71 5.67
N ASP A 70 3.02 4.65 5.93
CA ASP A 70 4.47 4.63 5.70
C ASP A 70 4.83 4.26 4.25
N VAL A 71 6.07 4.56 3.86
CA VAL A 71 6.56 4.28 2.51
C VAL A 71 6.52 2.77 2.18
N PRO A 72 6.94 1.84 3.07
CA PRO A 72 6.79 0.41 2.81
C PRO A 72 5.35 -0.01 2.43
N MET A 73 4.34 0.50 3.13
CA MET A 73 2.94 0.19 2.88
C MET A 73 2.46 0.72 1.52
N LEU A 74 2.84 1.95 1.14
CA LEU A 74 2.57 2.48 -0.19
C LEU A 74 3.20 1.62 -1.28
N LEU A 75 4.46 1.23 -1.10
CA LEU A 75 5.16 0.38 -2.08
C LEU A 75 4.56 -1.03 -2.16
N ALA A 76 4.04 -1.57 -1.05
CA ALA A 76 3.34 -2.84 -1.05
C ALA A 76 2.08 -2.78 -1.93
N LEU A 77 1.26 -1.72 -1.80
CA LEU A 77 0.14 -1.50 -2.72
C LEU A 77 0.64 -1.44 -4.16
N ILE A 78 1.61 -0.56 -4.47
CA ILE A 78 2.11 -0.35 -5.83
C ILE A 78 2.64 -1.64 -6.45
N ARG A 79 3.34 -2.50 -5.69
CA ARG A 79 3.81 -3.80 -6.18
C ARG A 79 2.68 -4.79 -6.42
N SER A 80 1.58 -4.68 -5.67
CA SER A 80 0.41 -5.56 -5.78
C SER A 80 -0.60 -5.15 -6.85
N LEU A 81 -0.44 -3.99 -7.48
CA LEU A 81 -1.35 -3.52 -8.53
C LEU A 81 -1.29 -4.44 -9.74
N THR A 82 -2.47 -4.88 -10.15
CA THR A 82 -2.71 -5.58 -11.43
C THR A 82 -2.45 -4.65 -12.61
N GLU A 83 -2.32 -5.23 -13.80
CA GLU A 83 -2.16 -4.45 -15.04
C GLU A 83 -3.35 -3.51 -15.28
N ASP A 84 -4.58 -4.01 -15.08
CA ASP A 84 -5.80 -3.21 -15.22
C ASP A 84 -5.86 -2.05 -14.23
N GLU A 85 -5.51 -2.27 -12.96
CA GLU A 85 -5.43 -1.19 -11.96
C GLU A 85 -4.37 -0.15 -12.32
N ARG A 86 -3.21 -0.57 -12.83
CA ARG A 86 -2.16 0.36 -13.28
C ARG A 86 -2.62 1.20 -14.45
N LEU A 87 -3.25 0.59 -15.45
CA LEU A 87 -3.80 1.30 -16.60
C LEU A 87 -4.87 2.30 -16.16
N TRP A 88 -5.79 1.87 -15.30
CA TRP A 88 -6.85 2.72 -14.74
C TRP A 88 -6.29 3.91 -13.95
N ILE A 89 -5.25 3.70 -13.13
CA ILE A 89 -4.57 4.77 -12.39
C ILE A 89 -3.92 5.75 -13.37
N ASN A 90 -3.14 5.25 -14.33
CA ASN A 90 -2.42 6.09 -15.28
C ASN A 90 -3.38 6.98 -16.09
N MET A 91 -4.47 6.40 -16.61
CA MET A 91 -5.50 7.16 -17.33
C MET A 91 -6.09 8.27 -16.45
N ARG A 92 -6.46 7.98 -15.20
CA ARG A 92 -7.05 8.98 -14.31
C ARG A 92 -6.09 10.05 -13.84
N VAL A 93 -4.82 9.73 -13.68
CA VAL A 93 -3.81 10.73 -13.32
C VAL A 93 -3.62 11.71 -14.48
N GLU A 94 -3.67 11.25 -15.73
CA GLU A 94 -3.57 12.09 -16.94
C GLU A 94 -4.83 12.95 -17.20
N GLU A 95 -6.02 12.51 -16.75
CA GLU A 95 -7.27 13.27 -16.86
C GLU A 95 -7.39 14.47 -15.89
N GLY A 96 -6.46 14.62 -14.93
CA GLY A 96 -6.45 15.76 -14.00
C GLY A 96 -6.14 17.09 -14.70
N PRO A 97 -6.65 18.25 -14.22
CA PRO A 97 -6.32 19.54 -14.82
C PRO A 97 -4.81 19.78 -14.76
N CYS A 98 -4.23 20.08 -15.93
CA CYS A 98 -2.85 20.53 -16.14
C CYS A 98 -2.54 21.76 -15.27
#